data_AF-A0A7W0U012-F1
#
_entry.id   AF-A0A7W0U012-F1
#
_cell.length_a   1.000
_cell.length_b   1.000
_cell.length_c   1.000
_cell.angle_alpha   90.00
_cell.angle_beta   90.00
_cell.angle_gamma   90.00
#
_symmetry.space_group_name_H-M   'P 1'
#
loop_
_entity.id
_entity.type
_entity.pdbx_description
1 polymer ?
#
loop_
_entity_poly.entity_id
_entity_poly.type
_entity_poly.pdbx_seq_one_letter_code
_entity_poly.pdbx_strand_id
1 'polypeptide(L)' 'MRTTISLDDDVLLAVQERARREKRTAGQVLSDLARQALAGQHRQPDDRGADHHGFRPLPRRGAAISNALIDRLREDEPE' A
#
# COMPACT_ATOMS: atom_id res chain seq x y z
N MET A 1 8.24 6.11 8.16
CA MET A 1 9.60 5.60 8.42
C MET A 1 10.59 6.31 7.50
N ARG A 2 11.85 6.49 7.91
CA ARG A 2 12.93 6.96 7.02
C ARG A 2 13.64 5.73 6.50
N THR A 3 13.59 5.53 5.18
CA THR A 3 14.18 4.38 4.49
C THR A 3 14.90 4.92 3.26
N THR A 4 16.09 4.38 2.97
CA THR A 4 16.82 4.69 1.75
C THR A 4 16.43 3.67 0.69
N ILE A 5 15.97 4.14 -0.46
CA ILE A 5 15.63 3.31 -1.62
C ILE A 5 16.35 3.86 -2.85
N SER A 6 16.75 2.99 -3.76
CA SER A 6 17.24 3.41 -5.07
C SER A 6 16.06 3.70 -6.00
N LEU A 7 16.14 4.81 -6.73
CA LEU A 7 15.12 5.30 -7.66
C LEU A 7 15.81 5.66 -8.96
N ASP A 8 15.14 5.41 -10.09
CA ASP A 8 15.57 5.93 -11.38
C ASP A 8 15.40 7.46 -11.43
N ASP A 9 16.27 8.13 -12.20
CA ASP A 9 16.34 9.59 -12.26
C ASP A 9 15.04 10.22 -12.80
N ASP A 10 14.40 9.57 -13.77
CA ASP A 10 13.13 10.00 -14.37
C ASP A 10 11.96 9.93 -13.38
N VAL A 11 11.91 8.85 -12.59
CA VAL A 11 10.91 8.68 -11.51
C VAL A 11 11.11 9.74 -10.43
N LEU A 12 12.36 9.97 -10.00
CA LEU A 12 12.67 10.98 -9.01
C LEU A 12 12.23 12.39 -9.47
N LEU A 13 12.50 12.73 -10.73
CA LEU A 13 12.10 14.01 -11.31
C LEU A 13 10.57 14.15 -11.36
N ALA A 14 9.86 13.12 -11.81
CA ALA A 14 8.40 13.11 -11.89
C ALA A 14 7.73 13.28 -10.51
N VAL A 15 8.27 12.60 -9.49
CA VAL A 15 7.80 12.72 -8.10
C VAL A 15 8.03 14.13 -7.56
N GLN A 16 9.20 14.73 -7.82
CA GLN A 16 9.50 16.09 -7.36
C GLN A 16 8.58 17.14 -7.98
N GLU A 17 8.33 17.05 -9.29
CA GLU A 17 7.39 17.94 -9.99
C GLU A 17 5.98 17.84 -9.41
N ARG A 18 5.52 16.62 -9.16
CA ARG A 18 4.21 16.39 -8.53
C ARG A 18 4.15 16.92 -7.10
N ALA A 19 5.19 16.67 -6.31
CA ALA A 19 5.31 17.15 -4.94
C ALA A 19 5.26 18.68 -4.85
N ARG A 20 5.91 19.37 -5.79
CA ARG A 20 5.87 20.83 -5.90
C ARG A 20 4.45 21.34 -6.19
N ARG A 21 3.72 20.70 -7.09
CA ARG A 21 2.33 21.06 -7.43
C ARG A 21 1.37 20.83 -6.25
N GLU A 22 1.55 19.73 -5.52
CA GLU A 22 0.71 19.37 -4.38
C GLU A 22 1.12 20.07 -3.06
N LYS A 23 2.26 20.79 -3.05
CA LYS A 23 2.88 21.38 -1.83
C LYS A 23 3.15 20.35 -0.74
N ARG A 24 3.60 19.15 -1.13
CA ARG A 24 3.94 18.03 -0.24
C ARG A 24 5.40 17.64 -0.43
N THR A 25 5.93 16.81 0.47
CA THR A 25 7.30 16.31 0.29
C THR A 25 7.34 15.19 -0.76
N ALA A 26 8.45 15.06 -1.48
CA ALA A 26 8.64 13.99 -2.48
C ALA A 26 8.41 12.59 -1.87
N GLY A 27 8.90 12.37 -0.64
CA GLY A 27 8.69 11.11 0.08
C GLY A 27 7.22 10.83 0.43
N GLN A 28 6.43 11.86 0.75
CA GLN A 28 4.98 11.69 0.99
C GLN A 28 4.25 11.30 -0.30
N VAL A 29 4.53 12.01 -1.39
CA VAL A 29 3.91 11.72 -2.70
C VAL A 29 4.29 10.32 -3.19
N LEU A 30 5.56 9.94 -3.06
CA LEU A 30 6.03 8.60 -3.44
C LEU A 30 5.39 7.51 -2.58
N SER A 31 5.28 7.72 -1.26
CA SER A 31 4.63 6.76 -0.36
C SER A 31 3.15 6.54 -0.71
N ASP A 32 2.43 7.61 -1.07
CA ASP A 32 1.04 7.51 -1.50
C ASP A 32 0.91 6.80 -2.85
N LEU A 33 1.79 7.12 -3.82
CA LEU A 33 1.85 6.43 -5.11
C LEU A 33 2.14 4.94 -4.94
N ALA A 34 3.13 4.59 -4.12
CA ALA A 34 3.45 3.20 -3.80
C ALA A 34 2.26 2.50 -3.14
N ARG A 35 1.58 3.16 -2.19
CA ARG A 35 0.37 2.59 -1.56
C ARG A 35 -0.74 2.32 -2.57
N GLN A 36 -1.00 3.25 -3.48
CA GLN A 36 -2.03 3.10 -4.51
C GLN A 36 -1.69 1.94 -5.46
N ALA A 37 -0.43 1.82 -5.89
CA ALA A 37 0.02 0.72 -6.73
C ALA A 37 -0.09 -0.63 -6.01
N LEU A 38 0.38 -0.70 -4.76
CA LEU A 38 0.36 -1.92 -3.93
C LEU A 38 -1.05 -2.34 -3.47
N ALA A 39 -1.97 -1.39 -3.31
CA ALA A 39 -3.38 -1.67 -3.07
C ALA A 39 -4.12 -2.07 -4.36
N GLY A 40 -3.74 -1.48 -5.50
CA GLY A 40 -4.32 -1.75 -6.81
C GLY A 40 -3.96 -3.12 -7.40
N GLN A 41 -2.75 -3.62 -7.17
CA GLN A 41 -2.34 -4.99 -7.56
C GLN A 41 -3.14 -6.09 -6.83
N HIS A 42 -3.75 -5.76 -5.69
CA HIS A 42 -4.65 -6.66 -4.98
C HIS A 42 -6.10 -6.60 -5.50
N ARG A 43 -6.37 -5.86 -6.58
CA ARG A 43 -7.61 -5.93 -7.36
C ARG A 43 -7.66 -7.25 -8.13
N GLN A 44 -7.67 -8.37 -7.42
CA GLN A 44 -8.32 -9.57 -7.93
C GLN A 44 -9.80 -9.21 -8.10
N PRO A 45 -10.43 -9.56 -9.23
CA PRO A 45 -11.84 -9.30 -9.44
C PRO A 45 -12.64 -9.88 -8.27
N ASP A 46 -13.63 -9.10 -7.84
CA ASP A 46 -14.55 -9.34 -6.75
C ASP A 46 -15.53 -10.49 -7.06
N ASP A 47 -15.02 -11.61 -7.57
CA ASP A 47 -15.84 -12.73 -8.07
C ASP A 47 -15.88 -13.92 -7.11
N ARG A 48 -15.85 -13.63 -5.82
CA ARG A 48 -16.16 -14.62 -4.78
C ARG A 48 -16.99 -13.97 -3.68
N GLY A 49 -18.05 -13.26 -4.06
CA GLY A 49 -19.24 -13.08 -3.24
C GLY A 49 -20.01 -14.39 -3.02
N ALA A 50 -19.32 -15.53 -3.00
CA ALA A 50 -19.88 -16.82 -2.67
C ALA A 50 -19.35 -17.15 -1.28
N ASP A 51 -20.25 -17.25 -0.32
CA ASP A 51 -20.05 -17.79 1.03
C ASP A 51 -19.25 -19.10 0.96
N HIS A 52 -17.93 -19.04 0.83
CA HIS A 52 -17.13 -20.23 0.59
C HIS A 52 -16.93 -21.05 1.87
N HIS A 53 -17.20 -20.45 3.05
CA HIS A 53 -16.94 -21.06 4.35
C HIS A 53 -17.97 -20.65 5.44
N GLY A 54 -19.18 -20.21 5.06
CA GLY A 54 -20.23 -19.86 6.03
C GLY A 54 -20.03 -18.53 6.79
N PHE A 55 -19.12 -17.69 6.33
CA PHE A 55 -18.98 -16.31 6.82
C PHE A 55 -18.83 -15.34 5.65
N ARG A 56 -19.34 -14.12 5.85
CA ARG A 56 -19.22 -13.02 4.90
C ARG A 56 -17.87 -12.32 5.11
N PRO A 57 -16.95 -12.31 4.12
CA PRO A 57 -15.71 -11.59 4.23
C PRO A 57 -15.95 -10.10 4.49
N LEU A 58 -15.09 -9.48 5.31
CA LEU A 58 -15.14 -8.04 5.55
C LEU A 58 -14.81 -7.28 4.25
N PRO A 59 -15.48 -6.14 4.00
CA PRO A 59 -15.18 -5.32 2.83
C PRO A 59 -13.74 -4.83 2.89
N ARG A 60 -13.08 -4.76 1.72
CA ARG A 60 -11.69 -4.29 1.61
C ARG A 60 -11.58 -2.84 2.08
N ARG A 61 -10.62 -2.56 2.96
CA ARG A 61 -10.39 -1.22 3.56
C ARG A 61 -9.31 -0.39 2.86
N GLY A 62 -8.80 -0.82 1.71
CA GLY A 62 -7.87 -0.06 0.85
C GLY A 62 -6.44 0.13 1.40
N ALA A 63 -6.13 -0.40 2.58
CA ALA A 63 -4.77 -0.40 3.10
C ALA A 63 -3.90 -1.43 2.37
N ALA A 64 -2.66 -1.07 2.04
CA ALA A 64 -1.67 -2.02 1.55
C ALA A 64 -1.26 -2.94 2.71
N ILE A 65 -1.63 -4.23 2.61
CA ILE A 65 -1.27 -5.26 3.58
C ILE A 65 -0.09 -6.06 3.01
N SER A 66 0.97 -6.20 3.80
CA SER A 66 2.16 -7.00 3.46
C SER A 66 2.33 -8.14 4.47
N ASN A 67 3.03 -9.22 4.08
CA ASN A 67 3.37 -10.30 5.03
C ASN A 67 4.16 -9.77 6.21
N ALA A 68 5.09 -8.84 5.99
CA ALA A 68 5.83 -8.19 7.08
C ALA A 68 4.92 -7.46 8.08
N LEU A 69 3.80 -6.87 7.63
CA LEU A 69 2.81 -6.29 8.54
C LEU A 69 2.08 -7.38 9.32
N ILE A 70 1.73 -8.49 8.66
CA ILE A 70 1.06 -9.64 9.30
C ILE A 70 1.96 -10.25 10.38
N ASP A 71 3.23 -10.49 10.05
CA ASP A 71 4.21 -11.09 10.95
C ASP A 71 4.44 -10.20 12.17
N ARG A 72 4.60 -8.89 11.95
CA ARG A 72 4.69 -7.93 13.06
C ARG A 72 3.45 -7.95 13.97
N LEU A 73 2.25 -7.99 13.40
CA LEU A 73 1.01 -8.02 14.19
C LEU A 73 0.91 -9.31 15.02
N ARG A 74 1.39 -10.45 14.50
CA ARG A 74 1.48 -11.71 15.23
C ARG A 74 2.49 -11.68 16.38
N GLU A 75 3.58 -10.94 16.21
CA GLU A 75 4.58 -10.76 17.25
C GLU A 75 4.11 -9.78 18.35
N ASP A 76 3.34 -8.74 17.98
CA ASP A 76 2.88 -7.69 18.88
C ASP A 76 1.67 -8.12 19.77
N GLU A 77 0.95 -9.19 19.43
CA GLU A 77 -0.07 -9.84 20.29
C GLU A 77 0.52 -11.08 20.98
N PRO A 78 1.04 -10.97 22.23
CA PRO A 78 1.40 -12.13 23.02
C PRO A 78 0.13 -12.92 23.39
N GLU A 79 0.21 -14.25 23.30
CA GLU A 79 -0.86 -15.19 23.68
C GLU A 79 -1.36 -15.02 25.13
#